data_AF-A0A2E1CPW1-F1
#
_entry.id   AF-A0A2E1CPW1-F1
#
_cell.length_a   1.000
_cell.length_b   1.000
_cell.length_c   1.000
_cell.angle_alpha   90.00
_cell.angle_beta   90.00
_cell.angle_gamma   90.00
#
_symmetry.space_group_name_H-M   'P 1'
#
loop_
_entity.id
_entity.type
_entity.pdbx_description
1 polymer ?
#
loop_
_entity_poly.entity_id
_entity_poly.type
_entity_poly.pdbx_seq_one_letter_code
_entity_poly.pdbx_strand_id
1 'polypeptide(L)'
;MKELEDLIPKSIKFHSASEDLKEECFNFFRSLELQGKSKLTIVEYSRTISSFITFLENYLGYKIKLIDIQNLDKISINSYLAFYRNPEKSSFMKDAKYSFHDQKYFFINKIPKKILDEDKAFFSKKDTLKILEELEKFFGGQIKKGLEIEQFLKVKNVYNKIERFRRNGCIKLDKIRKEKSPRSVARNISVLRTFIEFLSKSNKWENHAIKKIESSKYTSRTDDKVFEERDIIEFLNFIDPEINSENIDKKFLSWEHRRDLAVLSFLYSSGLRVSEVLQFKIEDYPFKEYTKILGKGRKERYIIILDVVNKKIKNYLENLLKNQKNITLEKKDPLFLKYVNGLKKNLTSRDIQRTMKKLIDTFEGNYPMHSTPHSLRHSFASHILRGGTDIRAIQELLGHSSLTSTQIYTELNEKTLLDVYDKSHPHTEKDK
;
A
#
# COMPACT_ATOMS: atom_id res chain seq x y z
N MET A 1 -26.73 -1.32 11.27
CA MET A 1 -26.09 -1.60 9.96
C MET A 1 -25.74 -0.33 9.17
N LYS A 2 -26.61 0.70 9.06
CA LYS A 2 -26.35 1.92 8.27
C LYS A 2 -25.04 2.67 8.60
N GLU A 3 -24.65 2.81 9.88
CA GLU A 3 -23.42 3.54 10.24
C GLU A 3 -22.10 2.84 9.83
N LEU A 4 -22.12 1.52 9.61
CA LEU A 4 -20.95 0.74 9.18
C LEU A 4 -20.79 0.71 7.65
N GLU A 5 -21.88 0.88 6.90
CA GLU A 5 -21.84 1.00 5.43
C GLU A 5 -21.07 2.26 4.99
N ASP A 6 -21.03 3.31 5.82
CA ASP A 6 -20.27 4.54 5.56
C ASP A 6 -18.77 4.41 5.89
N LEU A 7 -18.39 3.38 6.65
CA LEU A 7 -16.99 3.11 7.01
C LEU A 7 -16.22 2.44 5.87
N ILE A 8 -16.90 1.60 5.08
CA ILE A 8 -16.32 0.81 4.00
C ILE A 8 -16.72 1.43 2.65
N PRO A 9 -15.77 1.70 1.73
CA PRO A 9 -16.12 2.17 0.39
C PRO A 9 -17.15 1.28 -0.30
N LYS A 10 -18.17 1.88 -0.93
CA LYS A 10 -19.22 1.17 -1.72
C LYS A 10 -18.68 0.22 -2.81
N SER A 11 -17.40 0.38 -3.18
CA SER A 11 -16.71 -0.50 -4.12
C SER A 11 -16.30 -1.85 -3.53
N ILE A 12 -16.19 -1.98 -2.21
CA ILE A 12 -15.90 -3.25 -1.53
C ILE A 12 -17.22 -3.90 -1.22
N LYS A 13 -17.43 -5.09 -1.76
CA LYS A 13 -18.70 -5.79 -1.60
C LYS A 13 -18.48 -7.25 -1.21
N PHE A 14 -19.43 -7.79 -0.47
CA PHE A 14 -19.40 -9.17 0.04
C PHE A 14 -20.47 -10.05 -0.63
N HIS A 15 -20.64 -9.91 -1.96
CA HIS A 15 -21.68 -10.66 -2.72
C HIS A 15 -21.48 -12.18 -2.65
N SER A 16 -20.21 -12.58 -2.53
CA SER A 16 -19.74 -13.95 -2.41
C SER A 16 -20.02 -14.61 -1.06
N ALA A 17 -20.47 -13.83 -0.05
CA ALA A 17 -20.82 -14.32 1.27
C ALA A 17 -22.35 -14.49 1.42
N SER A 18 -22.76 -15.45 2.23
CA SER A 18 -24.10 -15.56 2.79
C SER A 18 -24.38 -14.44 3.81
N GLU A 19 -25.64 -14.27 4.22
CA GLU A 19 -26.01 -13.20 5.14
C GLU A 19 -25.37 -13.36 6.54
N ASP A 20 -25.29 -14.59 7.07
CA ASP A 20 -24.60 -14.91 8.33
C ASP A 20 -23.11 -14.55 8.27
N LEU A 21 -22.42 -14.87 7.18
CA LEU A 21 -21.01 -14.52 7.03
C LEU A 21 -20.80 -13.01 6.81
N LYS A 22 -21.72 -12.34 6.12
CA LYS A 22 -21.68 -10.88 5.96
C LYS A 22 -21.80 -10.17 7.29
N GLU A 23 -22.76 -10.59 8.13
CA GLU A 23 -22.98 -10.02 9.46
C GLU A 23 -21.69 -10.12 10.29
N GLU A 24 -21.06 -11.30 10.32
CA GLU A 24 -19.80 -11.50 11.02
C GLU A 24 -18.63 -10.68 10.45
N CYS A 25 -18.58 -10.44 9.14
CA CYS A 25 -17.61 -9.51 8.55
C CYS A 25 -17.80 -8.10 9.10
N PHE A 26 -19.03 -7.59 9.19
CA PHE A 26 -19.31 -6.27 9.73
C PHE A 26 -19.04 -6.18 11.24
N ASN A 27 -19.38 -7.22 12.00
CA ASN A 27 -19.03 -7.33 13.42
C ASN A 27 -17.51 -7.25 13.63
N PHE A 28 -16.74 -7.93 12.77
CA PHE A 28 -15.29 -7.84 12.79
C PHE A 28 -14.79 -6.42 12.53
N PHE A 29 -15.30 -5.72 11.52
CA PHE A 29 -14.88 -4.35 11.23
C PHE A 29 -15.22 -3.37 12.36
N ARG A 30 -16.37 -3.55 13.00
CA ARG A 30 -16.75 -2.79 14.20
C ARG A 30 -15.79 -3.04 15.36
N SER A 31 -15.37 -4.29 15.56
CA SER A 31 -14.40 -4.62 16.60
C SER A 31 -13.05 -3.91 16.37
N LEU A 32 -12.61 -3.77 15.12
CA LEU A 32 -11.38 -3.05 14.78
C LEU A 32 -11.50 -1.55 15.06
N GLU A 33 -12.65 -0.96 14.77
CA GLU A 33 -12.93 0.44 15.08
C GLU A 33 -12.91 0.70 16.59
N LEU A 34 -13.56 -0.16 17.38
CA LEU A 34 -13.54 -0.10 18.85
C LEU A 34 -12.13 -0.26 19.44
N GLN A 35 -11.27 -1.03 18.77
CA GLN A 35 -9.84 -1.14 19.09
C GLN A 35 -9.00 0.06 18.65
N GLY A 36 -9.63 1.12 18.12
CA GLY A 36 -8.94 2.33 17.67
C GLY A 36 -8.13 2.15 16.38
N LYS A 37 -8.43 1.13 15.55
CA LYS A 37 -7.76 0.98 14.24
C LYS A 37 -8.20 2.11 13.31
N SER A 38 -7.25 2.60 12.50
CA SER A 38 -7.55 3.68 11.55
C SER A 38 -8.53 3.23 10.47
N LYS A 39 -9.35 4.16 9.94
CA LYS A 39 -10.25 3.90 8.79
C LYS A 39 -9.51 3.25 7.62
N LEU A 40 -8.29 3.68 7.32
CA LEU A 40 -7.47 3.08 6.26
C LEU A 40 -7.17 1.60 6.53
N THR A 41 -6.83 1.26 7.77
CA THR A 41 -6.60 -0.14 8.19
C THR A 41 -7.86 -0.99 8.00
N ILE A 42 -9.02 -0.49 8.42
CA ILE A 42 -10.30 -1.20 8.27
C ILE A 42 -10.64 -1.42 6.80
N VAL A 43 -10.41 -0.41 5.96
CA VAL A 43 -10.57 -0.51 4.50
C VAL A 43 -9.62 -1.54 3.88
N GLU A 44 -8.38 -1.62 4.35
CA GLU A 44 -7.44 -2.65 3.88
C GLU A 44 -7.87 -4.07 4.30
N TYR A 45 -8.32 -4.24 5.55
CA TYR A 45 -8.78 -5.53 6.06
C TYR A 45 -10.02 -6.00 5.29
N SER A 46 -11.00 -5.12 5.08
CA SER A 46 -12.20 -5.43 4.31
C SER A 46 -11.91 -5.81 2.86
N ARG A 47 -10.95 -5.15 2.18
CA ARG A 47 -10.51 -5.57 0.83
C ARG A 47 -9.93 -6.98 0.83
N THR A 48 -9.06 -7.29 1.78
CA THR A 48 -8.42 -8.60 1.86
C THR A 48 -9.45 -9.70 2.13
N ILE A 49 -10.38 -9.49 3.07
CA ILE A 49 -11.43 -10.46 3.40
C ILE A 49 -12.40 -10.62 2.23
N SER A 50 -12.87 -9.53 1.61
CA SER A 50 -13.73 -9.60 0.42
C SER A 50 -13.05 -10.39 -0.71
N SER A 51 -11.77 -10.14 -0.97
CA SER A 51 -11.00 -10.89 -1.98
C SER A 51 -10.85 -12.38 -1.64
N PHE A 52 -10.71 -12.70 -0.35
CA PHE A 52 -10.62 -14.09 0.12
C PHE A 52 -11.95 -14.82 -0.03
N ILE A 53 -13.07 -14.22 0.36
CA ILE A 53 -14.40 -14.81 0.21
C ILE A 53 -14.74 -15.00 -1.27
N THR A 54 -14.42 -14.02 -2.13
CA THR A 54 -14.59 -14.19 -3.58
C THR A 54 -13.71 -15.29 -4.14
N PHE A 55 -12.48 -15.46 -3.65
CA PHE A 55 -11.65 -16.62 -4.02
C PHE A 55 -12.35 -17.93 -3.62
N LEU A 56 -12.82 -18.03 -2.38
CA LEU A 56 -13.49 -19.24 -1.90
C LEU A 56 -14.77 -19.54 -2.69
N GLU A 57 -15.59 -18.55 -3.04
CA GLU A 57 -16.78 -18.76 -3.87
C GLU A 57 -16.41 -19.34 -5.24
N ASN A 58 -15.35 -18.82 -5.86
CA ASN A 58 -14.85 -19.37 -7.12
C ASN A 58 -14.25 -20.78 -6.96
N TYR A 59 -13.64 -21.06 -5.81
CA TYR A 59 -12.99 -22.34 -5.52
C TYR A 59 -13.99 -23.45 -5.17
N LEU A 60 -15.00 -23.14 -4.36
CA LEU A 60 -16.03 -24.09 -3.91
C LEU A 60 -17.26 -24.12 -4.85
N GLY A 61 -17.44 -23.08 -5.67
CA GLY A 61 -18.51 -23.01 -6.68
C GLY A 61 -19.87 -22.52 -6.15
N TYR A 62 -19.93 -22.08 -4.90
CA TYR A 62 -21.15 -21.58 -4.26
C TYR A 62 -20.86 -20.43 -3.28
N LYS A 63 -21.90 -19.68 -2.90
CA LYS A 63 -21.79 -18.59 -1.93
C LYS A 63 -21.32 -19.10 -0.57
N ILE A 64 -20.30 -18.46 -0.03
CA ILE A 64 -19.60 -18.92 1.17
C ILE A 64 -20.39 -18.59 2.42
N LYS A 65 -20.61 -19.62 3.22
CA LYS A 65 -21.27 -19.60 4.51
C LYS A 65 -20.27 -19.54 5.65
N LEU A 66 -20.73 -19.16 6.84
CA LEU A 66 -19.86 -19.16 8.03
C LEU A 66 -19.31 -20.56 8.33
N ILE A 67 -20.13 -21.61 8.13
CA ILE A 67 -19.73 -23.01 8.30
C ILE A 67 -18.59 -23.44 7.38
N ASP A 68 -18.49 -22.85 6.18
CA ASP A 68 -17.38 -23.12 5.27
C ASP A 68 -16.07 -22.55 5.83
N ILE A 69 -16.12 -21.37 6.46
CA ILE A 69 -14.96 -20.75 7.14
C ILE A 69 -14.55 -21.57 8.37
N GLN A 70 -15.51 -22.07 9.13
CA GLN A 70 -15.28 -22.99 10.25
C GLN A 70 -14.51 -24.24 9.80
N ASN A 71 -14.96 -24.85 8.70
CA ASN A 71 -14.40 -26.10 8.16
C ASN A 71 -13.24 -25.90 7.18
N LEU A 72 -12.72 -24.68 7.02
CA LEU A 72 -11.58 -24.41 6.14
C LEU A 72 -10.39 -25.28 6.54
N ASP A 73 -9.93 -26.08 5.59
CA ASP A 73 -8.76 -26.93 5.77
C ASP A 73 -7.46 -26.24 5.32
N LYS A 74 -6.33 -26.88 5.64
CA LYS A 74 -5.01 -26.35 5.28
C LYS A 74 -4.85 -26.25 3.76
N ILE A 75 -5.48 -27.14 3.00
CA ILE A 75 -5.38 -27.18 1.53
C ILE A 75 -6.06 -25.95 0.93
N SER A 76 -7.28 -25.63 1.34
CA SER A 76 -8.04 -24.48 0.83
C SER A 76 -7.32 -23.16 1.10
N ILE A 77 -6.72 -23.02 2.28
CA ILE A 77 -5.98 -21.79 2.60
C ILE A 77 -4.63 -21.76 1.87
N ASN A 78 -3.94 -22.90 1.74
CA ASN A 78 -2.73 -22.98 0.90
C ASN A 78 -3.03 -22.69 -0.57
N SER A 79 -4.19 -23.09 -1.10
CA SER A 79 -4.65 -22.75 -2.44
C SER A 79 -4.83 -21.23 -2.59
N TYR A 80 -5.40 -20.56 -1.60
CA TYR A 80 -5.47 -19.09 -1.57
C TYR A 80 -4.09 -18.41 -1.48
N LEU A 81 -3.10 -19.04 -0.84
CA LEU A 81 -1.74 -18.49 -0.74
C LEU A 81 -0.90 -18.77 -1.98
N ALA A 82 -1.02 -19.97 -2.54
CA ALA A 82 -0.43 -20.36 -3.82
C ALA A 82 -0.95 -19.48 -4.96
N PHE A 83 -2.23 -19.11 -4.90
CA PHE A 83 -2.86 -18.11 -5.77
C PHE A 83 -2.10 -16.77 -5.82
N TYR A 84 -1.31 -16.40 -4.80
CA TYR A 84 -0.51 -15.17 -4.79
C TYR A 84 1.02 -15.34 -4.80
N ARG A 85 1.58 -16.56 -4.86
CA ARG A 85 3.00 -16.83 -4.54
C ARG A 85 3.96 -17.13 -5.69
N ASN A 86 3.58 -17.10 -6.98
CA ASN A 86 4.44 -17.68 -8.04
C ASN A 86 5.04 -16.71 -9.08
N PRO A 87 6.37 -16.43 -9.02
CA PRO A 87 7.13 -15.66 -9.98
C PRO A 87 7.75 -16.58 -11.04
N GLU A 88 7.75 -16.19 -12.32
CA GLU A 88 8.90 -16.41 -13.20
C GLU A 88 9.06 -15.24 -14.17
N LYS A 89 10.33 -14.82 -14.30
CA LYS A 89 10.81 -13.76 -15.17
C LYS A 89 10.67 -14.21 -16.63
N SER A 90 10.09 -13.36 -17.48
CA SER A 90 10.74 -12.91 -18.72
C SER A 90 9.86 -11.90 -19.44
N SER A 91 10.46 -10.77 -19.79
CA SER A 91 10.10 -10.08 -21.03
C SER A 91 10.30 -11.05 -22.18
N PHE A 92 9.35 -11.20 -23.10
CA PHE A 92 9.55 -11.13 -24.56
C PHE A 92 8.24 -11.43 -25.29
N MET A 93 8.22 -11.04 -26.56
CA MET A 93 7.08 -10.74 -27.42
C MET A 93 6.25 -11.94 -27.91
N LYS A 94 5.01 -11.63 -28.32
CA LYS A 94 4.27 -12.12 -29.50
C LYS A 94 4.28 -13.63 -29.78
N ASP A 95 3.31 -14.36 -29.22
CA ASP A 95 2.61 -15.46 -29.88
C ASP A 95 1.44 -15.97 -29.01
N ALA A 96 0.31 -16.31 -29.63
CA ALA A 96 -0.88 -16.80 -28.91
C ALA A 96 -0.61 -18.12 -28.14
N LYS A 97 0.31 -18.95 -28.65
CA LYS A 97 0.72 -20.22 -28.04
C LYS A 97 1.62 -20.01 -26.81
N TYR A 98 2.56 -19.06 -26.85
CA TYR A 98 3.39 -18.72 -25.70
C TYR A 98 2.56 -18.07 -24.58
N SER A 99 1.63 -17.18 -24.95
CA SER A 99 0.66 -16.59 -24.02
C SER A 99 -0.21 -17.66 -23.32
N PHE A 100 -0.62 -18.71 -24.05
CA PHE A 100 -1.37 -19.84 -23.47
C PHE A 100 -0.55 -20.58 -22.39
N HIS A 101 0.74 -20.86 -22.63
CA HIS A 101 1.56 -21.61 -21.67
C HIS A 101 1.69 -20.91 -20.31
N ASP A 102 1.81 -19.59 -20.33
CA ASP A 102 1.99 -18.77 -19.14
C ASP A 102 0.68 -18.41 -18.44
N GLN A 103 -0.45 -18.54 -19.14
CA GLN A 103 -1.78 -18.28 -18.59
C GLN A 103 -2.21 -19.37 -17.61
N LYS A 104 -2.93 -18.94 -16.58
CA LYS A 104 -3.51 -19.81 -15.56
C LYS A 104 -5.00 -19.98 -15.82
N TYR A 105 -5.45 -21.21 -15.68
CA TYR A 105 -6.83 -21.61 -15.93
C TYR A 105 -7.41 -22.25 -14.67
N PHE A 106 -8.73 -22.21 -14.54
CA PHE A 106 -9.46 -23.05 -13.61
C PHE A 106 -10.67 -23.68 -14.29
N PHE A 107 -10.97 -24.92 -13.92
CA PHE A 107 -12.13 -25.64 -14.42
C PHE A 107 -13.38 -25.19 -13.67
N ILE A 108 -14.46 -24.95 -14.40
CA ILE A 108 -15.71 -24.43 -13.83
C ILE A 108 -16.71 -25.56 -13.73
N ASN A 109 -16.98 -26.19 -14.87
CA ASN A 109 -17.96 -27.26 -15.00
C ASN A 109 -17.75 -27.97 -16.34
N LYS A 110 -18.01 -29.27 -16.36
CA LYS A 110 -18.05 -30.12 -17.55
C LYS A 110 -19.16 -29.71 -18.50
N ILE A 111 -20.30 -29.22 -18.01
CA ILE A 111 -21.43 -28.82 -18.85
C ILE A 111 -21.47 -27.29 -18.99
N PRO A 112 -21.31 -26.73 -20.19
CA PRO A 112 -21.41 -25.29 -20.41
C PRO A 112 -22.84 -24.79 -20.12
N LYS A 113 -22.98 -23.67 -19.39
CA LYS A 113 -24.29 -23.08 -19.09
C LYS A 113 -25.03 -22.57 -20.34
N LYS A 114 -24.29 -22.21 -21.40
CA LYS A 114 -24.81 -21.83 -22.71
C LYS A 114 -23.80 -22.22 -23.79
N ILE A 115 -24.22 -23.02 -24.76
CA ILE A 115 -23.40 -23.38 -25.93
C ILE A 115 -23.64 -22.33 -27.02
N LEU A 116 -22.58 -21.72 -27.53
CA LEU A 116 -22.65 -20.81 -28.68
C LEU A 116 -23.00 -21.60 -29.96
N ASP A 117 -23.82 -21.03 -30.84
CA ASP A 117 -24.32 -21.73 -32.04
C ASP A 117 -23.20 -22.27 -32.93
N GLU A 118 -22.11 -21.51 -33.07
CA GLU A 118 -20.89 -21.88 -33.81
C GLU A 118 -20.12 -23.08 -33.23
N ASP A 119 -20.41 -23.48 -31.98
CA ASP A 119 -19.74 -24.58 -31.27
C ASP A 119 -20.62 -25.81 -31.02
N LYS A 120 -21.89 -25.80 -31.44
CA LYS A 120 -22.79 -26.96 -31.27
C LYS A 120 -22.19 -28.25 -31.83
N ALA A 121 -21.60 -28.20 -33.03
CA ALA A 121 -20.91 -29.33 -33.66
C ALA A 121 -19.60 -29.72 -32.96
N PHE A 122 -19.00 -28.83 -32.16
CA PHE A 122 -17.80 -29.13 -31.38
C PHE A 122 -18.16 -29.90 -30.11
N PHE A 123 -19.22 -29.49 -29.40
CA PHE A 123 -19.69 -30.15 -28.17
C PHE A 123 -20.50 -31.44 -28.42
N SER A 124 -20.98 -31.69 -29.65
CA SER A 124 -21.64 -32.96 -30.00
C SER A 124 -20.68 -34.13 -30.18
N LYS A 125 -19.36 -33.88 -30.29
CA LYS A 125 -18.35 -34.92 -30.48
C LYS A 125 -18.03 -35.62 -29.16
N LYS A 126 -18.07 -36.97 -29.16
CA LYS A 126 -17.72 -37.80 -28.00
C LYS A 126 -16.32 -37.49 -27.45
N ASP A 127 -15.34 -37.25 -28.32
CA ASP A 127 -13.97 -36.89 -27.92
C ASP A 127 -13.90 -35.57 -27.15
N THR A 128 -14.74 -34.60 -27.49
CA THR A 128 -14.80 -33.31 -26.80
C THR A 128 -15.31 -33.48 -25.37
N LEU A 129 -16.32 -34.32 -25.18
CA LEU A 129 -16.87 -34.64 -23.86
C LEU A 129 -15.86 -35.42 -23.00
N LYS A 130 -15.13 -36.35 -23.62
CA LYS A 130 -14.06 -37.10 -22.95
C LYS A 130 -12.93 -36.19 -22.47
N ILE A 131 -12.50 -35.23 -23.31
CA ILE A 131 -11.50 -34.22 -22.91
C ILE A 131 -11.99 -33.40 -21.71
N LEU A 132 -13.28 -33.02 -21.66
CA LEU A 132 -13.82 -32.30 -20.51
C LEU A 132 -13.82 -33.14 -19.21
N GLU A 133 -14.08 -34.45 -19.30
CA GLU A 133 -13.96 -35.37 -18.16
C GLU A 133 -12.52 -35.50 -17.66
N GLU A 134 -11.58 -35.62 -18.59
CA GLU A 134 -10.16 -35.71 -18.28
C GLU A 134 -9.66 -34.40 -17.66
N LEU A 135 -10.10 -33.25 -18.18
CA LEU A 135 -9.79 -31.94 -17.60
C LEU A 135 -10.43 -31.74 -16.23
N GLU A 136 -11.69 -32.13 -16.02
CA GLU A 136 -12.33 -32.05 -14.70
C GLU A 136 -11.51 -32.79 -13.64
N LYS A 137 -11.09 -34.02 -13.95
CA LYS A 137 -10.22 -34.83 -13.08
C LYS A 137 -8.84 -34.21 -12.90
N PHE A 138 -8.23 -33.73 -13.97
CA PHE A 138 -6.89 -33.15 -13.97
C PHE A 138 -6.80 -31.85 -13.17
N PHE A 139 -7.79 -30.97 -13.33
CA PHE A 139 -7.86 -29.74 -12.57
C PHE A 139 -8.14 -30.05 -11.10
N GLY A 140 -9.08 -30.94 -10.79
CA GLY A 140 -9.34 -31.38 -9.42
C GLY A 140 -9.57 -30.21 -8.44
N GLY A 141 -10.19 -29.13 -8.92
CA GLY A 141 -10.39 -27.87 -8.18
C GLY A 141 -9.16 -26.94 -8.10
N GLN A 142 -8.01 -27.32 -8.63
CA GLN A 142 -6.78 -26.53 -8.64
C GLN A 142 -6.69 -25.63 -9.88
N ILE A 143 -5.86 -24.60 -9.79
CA ILE A 143 -5.46 -23.76 -10.93
C ILE A 143 -4.29 -24.45 -11.65
N LYS A 144 -4.34 -24.52 -12.98
CA LYS A 144 -3.30 -25.12 -13.82
C LYS A 144 -2.79 -24.12 -14.84
N LYS A 145 -1.47 -24.09 -15.10
CA LYS A 145 -0.88 -23.34 -16.22
C LYS A 145 -1.25 -23.99 -17.54
N GLY A 146 -1.33 -23.23 -18.63
CA GLY A 146 -1.59 -23.78 -19.96
C GLY A 146 -0.56 -24.81 -20.40
N LEU A 147 0.71 -24.66 -19.98
CA LEU A 147 1.75 -25.66 -20.25
C LEU A 147 1.42 -27.02 -19.63
N GLU A 148 0.94 -27.03 -18.38
CA GLU A 148 0.55 -28.27 -17.68
C GLU A 148 -0.64 -28.94 -18.39
N ILE A 149 -1.59 -28.14 -18.89
CA ILE A 149 -2.75 -28.62 -19.65
C ILE A 149 -2.31 -29.25 -20.99
N GLU A 150 -1.35 -28.62 -21.70
CA GLU A 150 -0.82 -29.15 -22.96
C GLU A 150 -0.08 -30.48 -22.73
N GLN A 151 0.76 -30.54 -21.70
CA GLN A 151 1.51 -31.73 -21.32
C GLN A 151 0.60 -32.88 -20.87
N PHE A 152 -0.52 -32.58 -20.23
CA PHE A 152 -1.50 -33.56 -19.78
C PHE A 152 -2.32 -34.12 -20.95
N LEU A 153 -2.94 -33.26 -21.75
CA LEU A 153 -3.85 -33.71 -22.80
C LEU A 153 -3.13 -34.35 -24.00
N LYS A 154 -1.92 -33.89 -24.34
CA LYS A 154 -1.12 -34.41 -25.48
C LYS A 154 -1.88 -34.50 -26.81
N VAL A 155 -2.88 -33.65 -27.03
CA VAL A 155 -3.68 -33.61 -28.27
C VAL A 155 -3.19 -32.52 -29.22
N LYS A 156 -3.51 -32.62 -30.51
CA LYS A 156 -3.28 -31.52 -31.45
C LYS A 156 -4.22 -30.35 -31.16
N ASN A 157 -3.72 -29.12 -31.35
CA ASN A 157 -4.48 -27.86 -31.21
C ASN A 157 -5.13 -27.66 -29.82
N VAL A 158 -4.43 -28.03 -28.73
CA VAL A 158 -4.90 -27.86 -27.33
C VAL A 158 -5.40 -26.44 -27.10
N TYR A 159 -4.61 -25.43 -27.47
CA TYR A 159 -4.97 -24.01 -27.30
C TYR A 159 -6.37 -23.68 -27.85
N ASN A 160 -6.65 -24.03 -29.11
CA ASN A 160 -7.94 -23.75 -29.75
C ASN A 160 -9.10 -24.47 -29.04
N LYS A 161 -8.87 -25.69 -28.53
CA LYS A 161 -9.88 -26.43 -27.75
C LYS A 161 -10.13 -25.76 -26.41
N ILE A 162 -9.07 -25.36 -25.68
CA ILE A 162 -9.18 -24.66 -24.40
C ILE A 162 -9.88 -23.32 -24.57
N GLU A 163 -9.60 -22.56 -25.64
CA GLU A 163 -10.30 -21.30 -25.91
C GLU A 163 -11.79 -21.52 -26.24
N ARG A 164 -12.14 -22.59 -26.96
CA ARG A 164 -13.54 -22.99 -27.19
C ARG A 164 -14.25 -23.38 -25.88
N PHE A 165 -13.60 -24.17 -25.02
CA PHE A 165 -14.12 -24.46 -23.68
C PHE A 165 -14.25 -23.19 -22.83
N ARG A 166 -13.33 -22.24 -22.99
CA ARG A 166 -13.34 -20.97 -22.26
C ARG A 166 -14.50 -20.07 -22.67
N ARG A 167 -14.72 -19.87 -23.98
CA ARG A 167 -15.82 -19.01 -24.47
C ARG A 167 -17.21 -19.60 -24.17
N ASN A 168 -17.32 -20.92 -24.01
CA ASN A 168 -18.55 -21.60 -23.61
C ASN A 168 -18.65 -21.82 -22.08
N GLY A 169 -17.69 -21.35 -21.30
CA GLY A 169 -17.79 -21.32 -19.84
C GLY A 169 -17.57 -22.66 -19.13
N CYS A 170 -16.83 -23.59 -19.74
CA CYS A 170 -16.35 -24.81 -19.08
C CYS A 170 -15.05 -24.57 -18.30
N ILE A 171 -14.20 -23.67 -18.81
CA ILE A 171 -12.91 -23.29 -18.24
C ILE A 171 -12.86 -21.76 -18.17
N LYS A 172 -12.18 -21.17 -17.18
CA LYS A 172 -11.96 -19.72 -17.13
C LYS A 172 -10.48 -19.42 -17.07
N LEU A 173 -10.11 -18.31 -17.71
CA LEU A 173 -8.84 -17.65 -17.45
C LEU A 173 -8.90 -17.04 -16.06
N ASP A 174 -7.85 -17.30 -15.27
CA ASP A 174 -7.61 -16.56 -14.05
C ASP A 174 -7.14 -15.15 -14.41
N LYS A 175 -8.10 -14.21 -14.51
CA LYS A 175 -7.85 -12.80 -14.88
C LYS A 175 -7.37 -11.94 -13.70
N ILE A 176 -6.96 -12.52 -12.57
CA ILE A 176 -6.63 -11.73 -11.39
C ILE A 176 -5.24 -11.07 -11.51
N ARG A 177 -5.32 -9.77 -11.80
CA ARG A 177 -4.42 -8.65 -11.51
C ARG A 177 -3.20 -8.95 -10.63
N LYS A 178 -2.02 -8.67 -11.20
CA LYS A 178 -0.70 -8.42 -10.57
C LYS A 178 -0.39 -9.28 -9.35
N GLU A 179 0.49 -10.25 -9.56
CA GLU A 179 1.18 -11.00 -8.52
C GLU A 179 1.52 -10.11 -7.30
N LYS A 180 1.16 -10.58 -6.11
CA LYS A 180 1.39 -9.83 -4.87
C LYS A 180 2.80 -10.11 -4.39
N SER A 181 3.54 -9.06 -3.99
CA SER A 181 4.86 -9.24 -3.37
C SER A 181 4.80 -10.19 -2.16
N PRO A 182 5.89 -10.91 -1.81
CA PRO A 182 5.96 -11.75 -0.62
C PRO A 182 5.50 -11.05 0.66
N ARG A 183 5.82 -9.75 0.79
CA ARG A 183 5.35 -8.90 1.90
C ARG A 183 3.84 -8.66 1.89
N SER A 184 3.26 -8.45 0.71
CA SER A 184 1.81 -8.34 0.53
C SER A 184 1.09 -9.65 0.84
N VAL A 185 1.70 -10.80 0.50
CA VAL A 185 1.20 -12.13 0.85
C VAL A 185 1.26 -12.35 2.37
N ALA A 186 2.38 -12.04 3.01
CA ALA A 186 2.50 -12.12 4.47
C ALA A 186 1.46 -11.24 5.19
N ARG A 187 1.21 -10.03 4.67
CA ARG A 187 0.16 -9.14 5.19
C ARG A 187 -1.23 -9.74 5.03
N ASN A 188 -1.54 -10.31 3.86
CA ASN A 188 -2.80 -11.00 3.63
C ASN A 188 -3.02 -12.14 4.66
N ILE A 189 -2.00 -12.95 4.92
CA ILE A 189 -2.04 -14.02 5.93
C ILE A 189 -2.34 -13.45 7.32
N SER A 190 -1.67 -12.36 7.71
CA SER A 190 -1.89 -11.71 9.01
C SER A 190 -3.33 -11.21 9.17
N VAL A 191 -3.91 -10.61 8.11
CA VAL A 191 -5.32 -10.18 8.12
C VAL A 191 -6.25 -11.38 8.27
N LEU A 192 -6.05 -12.44 7.47
CA LEU A 192 -6.90 -13.64 7.53
C LEU A 192 -6.81 -14.35 8.88
N ARG A 193 -5.62 -14.40 9.47
CA ARG A 193 -5.43 -14.96 10.82
C ARG A 193 -6.21 -14.18 11.86
N THR A 194 -6.09 -12.85 11.85
CA THR A 194 -6.84 -11.96 12.76
C THR A 194 -8.35 -12.12 12.58
N PHE A 195 -8.82 -12.25 11.33
CA PHE A 195 -10.23 -12.41 11.02
C PHE A 195 -10.78 -13.76 11.47
N ILE A 196 -10.11 -14.88 11.13
CA ILE A 196 -10.57 -16.22 11.50
C ILE A 196 -10.49 -16.41 13.02
N GLU A 197 -9.47 -15.88 13.69
CA GLU A 197 -9.40 -15.90 15.16
C GLU A 197 -10.55 -15.11 15.81
N PHE A 198 -10.96 -13.99 15.21
CA PHE A 198 -12.16 -13.27 15.64
C PHE A 198 -13.40 -14.16 15.50
N LEU A 199 -13.60 -14.77 14.33
CA LEU A 199 -14.76 -15.65 14.08
C LEU A 199 -14.81 -16.84 15.03
N SER A 200 -13.67 -17.49 15.27
CA SER A 200 -13.55 -18.60 16.21
C SER A 200 -13.98 -18.20 17.62
N LYS A 201 -13.58 -17.00 18.06
CA LYS A 201 -13.97 -16.47 19.38
C LYS A 201 -15.44 -16.06 19.44
N SER A 202 -15.94 -15.33 18.44
CA SER A 202 -17.34 -14.83 18.43
C SER A 202 -18.34 -15.98 18.35
N ASN A 203 -18.03 -17.02 17.58
CA ASN A 203 -18.94 -18.13 17.29
C ASN A 203 -18.64 -19.41 18.08
N LYS A 204 -17.68 -19.38 19.01
CA LYS A 204 -17.31 -20.50 19.91
C LYS A 204 -16.95 -21.80 19.17
N TRP A 205 -16.22 -21.69 18.07
CA TRP A 205 -15.66 -22.84 17.34
C TRP A 205 -14.16 -22.67 17.10
N GLU A 206 -13.45 -23.78 16.86
CA GLU A 206 -12.03 -23.74 16.52
C GLU A 206 -11.78 -24.08 15.05
N ASN A 207 -10.86 -23.34 14.42
CA ASN A 207 -10.25 -23.72 13.16
C ASN A 207 -8.73 -23.84 13.34
N HIS A 208 -8.21 -25.06 13.28
CA HIS A 208 -6.78 -25.32 13.45
C HIS A 208 -5.96 -25.06 12.18
N ALA A 209 -6.60 -24.95 11.01
CA ALA A 209 -5.90 -24.76 9.74
C ALA A 209 -5.18 -23.40 9.69
N ILE A 210 -5.80 -22.34 10.23
CA ILE A 210 -5.20 -20.99 10.20
C ILE A 210 -3.92 -20.87 11.04
N LYS A 211 -3.82 -21.65 12.14
CA LYS A 211 -2.64 -21.72 13.01
C LYS A 211 -1.46 -22.43 12.33
N LYS A 212 -1.73 -23.37 11.42
CA LYS A 212 -0.72 -24.19 10.71
C LYS A 212 -0.16 -23.53 9.44
N ILE A 213 -0.53 -22.29 9.16
CA ILE A 213 -0.08 -21.57 7.96
C ILE A 213 1.19 -20.80 8.23
N GLU A 214 2.21 -21.11 7.44
CA GLU A 214 3.47 -20.37 7.43
C GLU A 214 3.33 -19.03 6.68
N SER A 215 3.72 -17.95 7.36
CA SER A 215 3.88 -16.65 6.72
C SER A 215 5.02 -16.70 5.70
N SER A 216 4.82 -16.08 4.54
CA SER A 216 5.89 -15.93 3.55
C SER A 216 7.07 -15.19 4.19
N LYS A 217 8.26 -15.78 4.16
CA LYS A 217 9.50 -15.09 4.54
C LYS A 217 9.78 -14.02 3.48
N TYR A 218 10.08 -12.80 3.93
CA TYR A 218 10.49 -11.71 3.05
C TYR A 218 11.67 -10.99 3.69
N THR A 219 12.67 -10.63 2.89
CA THR A 219 13.80 -9.82 3.34
C THR A 219 13.35 -8.37 3.46
N SER A 220 13.68 -7.72 4.57
CA SER A 220 13.51 -6.28 4.71
C SER A 220 14.62 -5.58 3.93
N ARG A 221 14.30 -4.98 2.79
CA ARG A 221 15.23 -4.04 2.13
C ARG A 221 15.11 -2.67 2.78
N THR A 222 16.04 -2.35 3.67
CA THR A 222 16.20 -1.02 4.29
C THR A 222 17.13 -0.13 3.50
N ASP A 223 18.14 -0.71 2.85
CA ASP A 223 19.31 0.04 2.39
C ASP A 223 19.04 0.80 1.07
N ASP A 224 18.17 0.27 0.19
CA ASP A 224 17.80 0.89 -1.10
C ASP A 224 16.90 2.15 -0.98
N LYS A 225 16.75 2.73 0.21
CA LYS A 225 15.77 3.79 0.51
C LYS A 225 16.33 5.02 1.20
N VAL A 226 17.61 5.01 1.54
CA VAL A 226 18.29 6.07 2.28
C VAL A 226 19.13 6.85 1.28
N PHE A 227 18.90 8.16 1.15
CA PHE A 227 19.81 9.03 0.43
C PHE A 227 21.09 9.16 1.25
N GLU A 228 22.26 9.20 0.60
CA GLU A 228 23.46 9.66 1.29
C GLU A 228 23.37 11.17 1.56
N GLU A 229 24.08 11.66 2.58
CA GLU A 229 23.98 13.06 3.04
C GLU A 229 24.26 14.07 1.93
N ARG A 230 25.28 13.82 1.12
CA ARG A 230 25.62 14.68 -0.03
C ARG A 230 24.51 14.68 -1.08
N ASP A 231 23.99 13.51 -1.41
CA ASP A 231 22.99 13.32 -2.47
C ASP A 231 21.65 14.01 -2.13
N ILE A 232 21.23 13.97 -0.86
CA ILE A 232 20.01 14.65 -0.44
C ILE A 232 20.15 16.17 -0.44
N ILE A 233 21.32 16.71 -0.09
CA ILE A 233 21.60 18.14 -0.18
C ILE A 233 21.57 18.57 -1.65
N GLU A 234 22.23 17.82 -2.52
CA GLU A 234 22.26 18.10 -3.96
C GLU A 234 20.84 18.07 -4.55
N PHE A 235 20.03 17.07 -4.18
CA PHE A 235 18.64 16.99 -4.61
C PHE A 235 17.80 18.17 -4.11
N LEU A 236 17.89 18.52 -2.81
CA LEU A 236 17.14 19.63 -2.24
C LEU A 236 17.54 20.97 -2.86
N ASN A 237 18.85 21.21 -3.07
CA ASN A 237 19.36 22.40 -3.73
C ASN A 237 18.91 22.50 -5.19
N PHE A 238 18.92 21.38 -5.92
CA PHE A 238 18.44 21.31 -7.30
C PHE A 238 16.98 21.77 -7.42
N ILE A 239 16.12 21.41 -6.46
CA ILE A 239 14.70 21.79 -6.46
C ILE A 239 14.45 23.12 -5.73
N ASP A 240 15.46 23.84 -5.28
CA ASP A 240 15.28 25.06 -4.48
C ASP A 240 15.48 26.33 -5.32
N PRO A 241 14.39 27.09 -5.62
CA PRO A 241 14.49 28.29 -6.42
C PRO A 241 15.26 29.43 -5.77
N GLU A 242 15.47 29.38 -4.46
CA GLU A 242 16.23 30.40 -3.75
C GLU A 242 17.75 30.15 -3.80
N ILE A 243 18.17 28.91 -4.11
CA ILE A 243 19.58 28.54 -4.19
C ILE A 243 20.05 28.57 -5.65
N ASN A 244 19.21 28.11 -6.58
CA ASN A 244 19.59 27.93 -7.98
C ASN A 244 19.00 29.03 -8.88
N SER A 245 19.27 30.30 -8.57
CA SER A 245 18.59 31.46 -9.18
C SER A 245 18.99 31.74 -10.63
N GLU A 246 20.17 31.30 -11.06
CA GLU A 246 20.69 31.47 -12.42
C GLU A 246 20.35 30.23 -13.26
N ASN A 247 19.42 30.35 -14.21
CA ASN A 247 18.90 29.29 -15.10
C ASN A 247 17.83 28.33 -14.54
N ILE A 248 17.02 28.79 -13.58
CA ILE A 248 15.94 27.93 -13.09
C ILE A 248 14.76 27.79 -14.06
N ASP A 249 14.34 26.54 -14.28
CA ASP A 249 13.12 26.25 -15.02
C ASP A 249 11.93 26.93 -14.34
N LYS A 250 11.16 27.72 -15.10
CA LYS A 250 10.00 28.48 -14.61
C LYS A 250 9.02 27.62 -13.80
N LYS A 251 8.98 26.30 -14.02
CA LYS A 251 8.17 25.36 -13.24
C LYS A 251 8.47 25.41 -11.73
N PHE A 252 9.73 25.65 -11.34
CA PHE A 252 10.16 25.71 -9.94
C PHE A 252 9.79 27.02 -9.24
N LEU A 253 9.40 28.04 -10.00
CA LEU A 253 8.98 29.33 -9.43
C LEU A 253 7.51 29.34 -8.98
N SER A 254 6.74 28.30 -9.32
CA SER A 254 5.32 28.19 -8.93
C SER A 254 5.15 28.09 -7.41
N TRP A 255 4.03 28.63 -6.89
CA TRP A 255 3.71 28.53 -5.47
C TRP A 255 3.49 27.06 -5.05
N GLU A 256 2.97 26.22 -5.95
CA GLU A 256 2.81 24.79 -5.73
C GLU A 256 4.14 24.07 -5.56
N HIS A 257 5.15 24.45 -6.34
CA HIS A 257 6.50 23.91 -6.18
C HIS A 257 7.12 24.33 -4.85
N ARG A 258 7.00 25.62 -4.48
CA ARG A 258 7.48 26.13 -3.19
C ARG A 258 6.80 25.45 -2.00
N ARG A 259 5.49 25.16 -2.12
CA ARG A 259 4.74 24.34 -1.16
C ARG A 259 5.35 22.95 -1.04
N ASP A 260 5.55 22.28 -2.18
CA ASP A 260 6.04 20.91 -2.20
C ASP A 260 7.49 20.82 -1.69
N LEU A 261 8.34 21.80 -2.03
CA LEU A 261 9.68 21.99 -1.44
C LEU A 261 9.60 22.12 0.08
N ALA A 262 8.74 23.01 0.60
CA ALA A 262 8.57 23.17 2.04
C ALA A 262 8.15 21.85 2.71
N VAL A 263 7.26 21.06 2.10
CA VAL A 263 6.89 19.72 2.60
C VAL A 263 8.08 18.76 2.59
N LEU A 264 8.87 18.71 1.51
CA LEU A 264 10.02 17.80 1.42
C LEU A 264 11.13 18.18 2.41
N SER A 265 11.45 19.47 2.54
CA SER A 265 12.37 19.98 3.56
C SER A 265 11.89 19.65 4.97
N PHE A 266 10.59 19.86 5.26
CA PHE A 266 10.03 19.51 6.56
C PHE A 266 10.17 18.01 6.86
N LEU A 267 9.88 17.14 5.89
CA LEU A 267 10.03 15.68 6.07
C LEU A 267 11.47 15.28 6.38
N TYR A 268 12.45 15.87 5.67
CA TYR A 268 13.86 15.57 5.91
C TYR A 268 14.37 16.16 7.22
N SER A 269 13.93 17.36 7.63
CA SER A 269 14.45 17.99 8.86
C SER A 269 13.77 17.53 10.15
N SER A 270 12.58 16.91 10.08
CA SER A 270 11.82 16.53 11.28
C SER A 270 11.55 15.03 11.42
N GLY A 271 11.83 14.24 10.37
CA GLY A 271 11.52 12.81 10.36
C GLY A 271 10.03 12.48 10.44
N LEU A 272 9.13 13.45 10.25
CA LEU A 272 7.69 13.22 10.29
C LEU A 272 7.20 12.33 9.15
N ARG A 273 6.06 11.67 9.34
CA ARG A 273 5.35 11.03 8.21
C ARG A 273 4.72 12.11 7.37
N VAL A 274 4.58 11.87 6.07
CA VAL A 274 3.82 12.77 5.16
C VAL A 274 2.42 13.08 5.72
N SER A 275 1.73 12.07 6.26
CA SER A 275 0.42 12.28 6.86
C SER A 275 0.42 13.15 8.11
N GLU A 276 1.53 13.19 8.87
CA GLU A 276 1.69 14.06 10.04
C GLU A 276 1.99 15.50 9.59
N VAL A 277 2.88 15.70 8.61
CA VAL A 277 3.16 17.04 8.03
C VAL A 277 1.90 17.66 7.42
N LEU A 278 1.10 16.88 6.69
CA LEU A 278 -0.12 17.38 6.04
C LEU A 278 -1.29 17.63 7.00
N GLN A 279 -1.13 17.36 8.30
CA GLN A 279 -2.15 17.65 9.32
C GLN A 279 -2.03 19.05 9.93
N PHE A 280 -0.88 19.71 9.77
CA PHE A 280 -0.70 21.07 10.27
C PHE A 280 -1.61 22.06 9.55
N LYS A 281 -2.01 23.08 10.32
CA LYS A 281 -2.87 24.18 9.90
C LYS A 281 -2.12 25.50 9.90
N ILE A 282 -2.74 26.53 9.33
CA ILE A 282 -2.19 27.89 9.32
C ILE A 282 -1.90 28.39 10.75
N GLU A 283 -2.74 28.05 11.73
CA GLU A 283 -2.54 28.43 13.14
C GLU A 283 -1.33 27.78 13.82
N ASP A 284 -0.77 26.70 13.27
CA ASP A 284 0.40 26.01 13.83
C ASP A 284 1.73 26.67 13.41
N TYR A 285 1.70 27.54 12.38
CA TYR A 285 2.86 28.27 11.87
C TYR A 285 2.87 29.72 12.42
N PRO A 286 4.05 30.28 12.78
CA PRO A 286 5.39 29.71 12.68
C PRO A 286 5.69 28.68 13.76
N PHE A 287 6.51 27.69 13.40
CA PHE A 287 6.92 26.64 14.33
C PHE A 287 8.05 27.13 15.22
N LYS A 288 7.98 26.74 16.50
CA LYS A 288 9.12 26.89 17.42
C LYS A 288 10.11 25.74 17.18
N GLU A 289 11.36 25.98 17.52
CA GLU A 289 12.44 24.99 17.39
C GLU A 289 12.08 23.66 18.07
N TYR A 290 11.51 23.72 19.28
CA TYR A 290 10.86 22.58 19.93
C TYR A 290 9.33 22.68 19.84
N THR A 291 8.73 21.79 19.05
CA THR A 291 7.28 21.76 18.83
C THR A 291 6.66 20.43 19.26
N LYS A 292 5.55 20.50 20.00
CA LYS A 292 4.76 19.33 20.40
C LYS A 292 3.75 18.97 19.32
N ILE A 293 3.71 17.69 18.93
CA ILE A 293 2.82 17.19 17.88
C ILE A 293 2.01 15.97 18.31
N LEU A 294 0.89 15.74 17.65
CA LEU A 294 0.08 14.51 17.79
C LEU A 294 0.46 13.49 16.72
N GLY A 295 1.06 12.38 17.16
CA GLY A 295 1.44 11.25 16.31
C GLY A 295 0.36 10.17 16.18
N LYS A 296 0.77 9.04 15.58
CA LYS A 296 -0.09 7.86 15.38
C LYS A 296 -0.70 7.39 16.71
N GLY A 297 -2.02 7.19 16.71
CA GLY A 297 -2.76 6.77 17.90
C GLY A 297 -3.05 7.90 18.88
N ARG A 298 -2.99 9.16 18.43
CA ARG A 298 -3.16 10.38 19.27
C ARG A 298 -2.14 10.48 20.41
N LYS A 299 -0.96 9.88 20.22
CA LYS A 299 0.14 10.01 21.17
C LYS A 299 0.92 11.29 20.89
N GLU A 300 1.14 12.09 21.91
CA GLU A 300 1.92 13.32 21.80
C GLU A 300 3.43 13.00 21.79
N ARG A 301 4.21 13.76 21.01
CA ARG A 301 5.67 13.74 21.05
C ARG A 301 6.24 15.12 20.70
N TYR A 302 7.45 15.41 21.17
CA TYR A 302 8.19 16.60 20.76
C TYR A 302 9.02 16.30 19.52
N ILE A 303 9.19 17.30 18.66
CA ILE A 303 10.07 17.28 17.50
C ILE A 303 10.89 18.56 17.44
N ILE A 304 12.06 18.45 16.82
CA ILE A 304 12.89 19.61 16.46
C ILE A 304 12.50 20.05 15.04
N ILE A 305 12.28 21.34 14.88
CA ILE A 305 11.99 21.97 13.58
C ILE A 305 13.04 23.05 13.33
N LEU A 306 13.84 22.85 12.30
CA LEU A 306 14.82 23.85 11.88
C LEU A 306 14.16 25.11 11.31
N ASP A 307 14.80 26.25 11.52
CA ASP A 307 14.34 27.52 10.97
C ASP A 307 14.31 27.53 9.44
N VAL A 308 15.16 26.73 8.77
CA VAL A 308 15.07 26.55 7.30
C VAL A 308 13.67 26.11 6.86
N VAL A 309 12.97 25.30 7.66
CA VAL A 309 11.60 24.88 7.37
C VAL A 309 10.64 26.06 7.45
N ASN A 310 10.76 26.90 8.48
CA ASN A 310 9.97 28.13 8.59
C ASN A 310 10.23 29.07 7.40
N LYS A 311 11.50 29.24 7.00
CA LYS A 311 11.87 30.03 5.80
C LYS A 311 11.19 29.50 4.54
N LYS A 312 11.20 28.17 4.32
CA LYS A 312 10.53 27.56 3.14
C LYS A 312 9.01 27.71 3.19
N ILE A 313 8.40 27.55 4.36
CA ILE A 313 6.95 27.76 4.54
C ILE A 313 6.57 29.22 4.27
N LYS A 314 7.34 30.18 4.80
CA LYS A 314 7.15 31.62 4.55
C LYS A 314 7.15 31.91 3.05
N ASN A 315 8.19 31.46 2.34
CA ASN A 315 8.32 31.66 0.89
C ASN A 315 7.14 31.05 0.12
N TYR A 316 6.67 29.87 0.53
CA TYR A 316 5.46 29.28 -0.02
C TYR A 316 4.23 30.16 0.19
N LEU A 317 3.94 30.57 1.43
CA LEU A 317 2.74 31.34 1.75
C LEU A 317 2.72 32.71 1.06
N GLU A 318 3.85 33.40 1.01
CA GLU A 318 3.98 34.67 0.30
C GLU A 318 3.72 34.53 -1.20
N ASN A 319 4.27 33.49 -1.84
CA ASN A 319 4.02 33.23 -3.26
C ASN A 319 2.58 32.76 -3.54
N LEU A 320 1.96 32.03 -2.62
CA LEU A 320 0.55 31.67 -2.71
C LEU A 320 -0.34 32.92 -2.72
N LEU A 321 -0.15 33.83 -1.77
CA LEU A 321 -0.94 35.06 -1.64
C LEU A 321 -0.70 36.02 -2.82
N LYS A 322 0.54 36.09 -3.31
CA LYS A 322 0.90 36.90 -4.48
C LYS A 322 0.23 36.39 -5.77
N ASN A 323 0.19 35.06 -5.96
CA ASN A 323 -0.27 34.46 -7.21
C ASN A 323 -1.79 34.20 -7.21
N GLN A 324 -2.42 34.04 -6.04
CA GLN A 324 -3.85 33.76 -5.90
C GLN A 324 -4.56 34.92 -5.20
N LYS A 325 -4.84 36.01 -5.94
CA LYS A 325 -5.40 37.26 -5.37
C LYS A 325 -6.70 37.11 -4.57
N ASN A 326 -7.49 36.08 -4.86
CA ASN A 326 -8.79 35.84 -4.22
C ASN A 326 -8.72 34.80 -3.08
N ILE A 327 -7.53 34.32 -2.73
CA ILE A 327 -7.39 33.35 -1.64
C ILE A 327 -7.29 34.09 -0.30
N THR A 328 -8.10 33.66 0.67
CA THR A 328 -7.98 34.06 2.07
C THR A 328 -7.62 32.83 2.90
N LEU A 329 -6.60 32.97 3.74
CA LEU A 329 -6.13 31.93 4.65
C LEU A 329 -6.72 32.18 6.04
N GLU A 330 -7.51 31.23 6.51
CA GLU A 330 -8.08 31.18 7.85
C GLU A 330 -7.23 30.30 8.76
N LYS A 331 -7.29 30.56 10.07
CA LYS A 331 -6.52 29.80 11.09
C LYS A 331 -6.67 28.29 10.97
N LYS A 332 -7.88 27.82 10.65
CA LYS A 332 -8.21 26.39 10.56
C LYS A 332 -7.91 25.76 9.20
N ASP A 333 -7.46 26.54 8.22
CA ASP A 333 -7.10 26.00 6.91
C ASP A 333 -5.88 25.09 7.02
N PRO A 334 -5.75 24.09 6.12
CA PRO A 334 -4.54 23.28 6.01
C PRO A 334 -3.35 24.17 5.69
N LEU A 335 -2.24 24.00 6.40
CA LEU A 335 -1.01 24.74 6.15
C LEU A 335 -0.54 24.49 4.71
N PHE A 336 -0.51 23.21 4.30
CA PHE A 336 -0.17 22.80 2.95
C PHE A 336 -1.45 22.43 2.18
N LEU A 337 -1.93 23.35 1.35
CA LEU A 337 -3.18 23.17 0.60
C LEU A 337 -2.94 22.97 -0.91
N LYS A 338 -3.96 22.43 -1.57
CA LYS A 338 -4.13 22.55 -3.02
C LYS A 338 -5.30 23.50 -3.31
N TYR A 339 -5.15 24.30 -4.34
CA TYR A 339 -6.19 25.23 -4.77
C TYR A 339 -6.72 24.76 -6.12
N VAL A 340 -7.98 24.33 -6.16
CA VAL A 340 -8.60 23.72 -7.34
C VAL A 340 -9.98 24.31 -7.54
N ASN A 341 -10.22 24.91 -8.71
CA ASN A 341 -11.49 25.56 -9.07
C ASN A 341 -11.93 26.61 -8.03
N GLY A 342 -10.99 27.43 -7.54
CA GLY A 342 -11.28 28.45 -6.53
C GLY A 342 -11.46 27.92 -5.10
N LEU A 343 -11.29 26.61 -4.87
CA LEU A 343 -11.52 25.99 -3.56
C LEU A 343 -10.23 25.45 -2.95
N LYS A 344 -10.02 25.77 -1.67
CA LYS A 344 -8.99 25.18 -0.80
C LYS A 344 -9.33 23.71 -0.55
N LYS A 345 -8.39 22.81 -0.80
CA LYS A 345 -8.53 21.38 -0.53
C LYS A 345 -7.29 20.83 0.17
N ASN A 346 -7.48 19.74 0.90
CA ASN A 346 -6.39 18.99 1.51
C ASN A 346 -5.49 18.36 0.44
N LEU A 347 -4.18 18.51 0.64
CA LEU A 347 -3.20 17.65 -0.01
C LEU A 347 -3.33 16.21 0.49
N THR A 348 -2.99 15.25 -0.36
CA THR A 348 -2.91 13.84 0.01
C THR A 348 -1.47 13.38 -0.03
N SER A 349 -1.12 12.33 0.74
CA SER A 349 0.22 11.73 0.65
C SER A 349 0.55 11.24 -0.76
N ARG A 350 -0.46 10.89 -1.57
CA ARG A 350 -0.29 10.53 -2.98
C ARG A 350 0.08 11.72 -3.85
N ASP A 351 -0.40 12.92 -3.54
CA ASP A 351 -0.03 14.13 -4.27
C ASP A 351 1.48 14.40 -4.10
N ILE A 352 1.98 14.36 -2.85
CA ILE A 352 3.41 14.53 -2.55
C ILE A 352 4.27 13.40 -3.14
N GLN A 353 3.80 12.14 -3.08
CA GLN A 353 4.49 11.02 -3.75
C GLN A 353 4.62 11.23 -5.26
N ARG A 354 3.57 11.74 -5.91
CA ARG A 354 3.59 12.03 -7.34
C ARG A 354 4.51 13.20 -7.66
N THR A 355 4.51 14.26 -6.87
CA THR A 355 5.45 15.37 -7.05
C THR A 355 6.88 14.90 -6.89
N MET A 356 7.21 14.22 -5.79
CA MET A 356 8.57 13.74 -5.56
C MET A 356 9.05 12.81 -6.67
N LYS A 357 8.19 11.90 -7.16
CA LYS A 357 8.53 11.06 -8.31
C LYS A 357 8.92 11.90 -9.53
N LYS A 358 8.13 12.91 -9.89
CA LYS A 358 8.44 13.79 -11.02
C LYS A 358 9.75 14.53 -10.84
N LEU A 359 10.06 15.00 -9.63
CA LEU A 359 11.29 15.72 -9.35
C LEU A 359 12.51 14.79 -9.48
N ILE A 360 12.41 13.57 -8.94
CA ILE A 360 13.44 12.52 -9.07
C ILE A 360 13.65 12.13 -10.54
N ASP A 361 12.57 11.94 -11.30
CA ASP A 361 12.65 11.61 -12.74
C ASP A 361 13.36 12.70 -13.57
N THR A 362 13.49 13.94 -13.04
CA THR A 362 14.18 15.06 -13.68
C THR A 362 15.53 15.42 -13.05
N PHE A 363 15.92 14.73 -11.97
CA PHE A 363 17.16 15.00 -11.25
C PHE A 363 18.26 14.09 -11.80
N GLU A 364 19.39 14.67 -12.20
CA GLU A 364 20.51 13.95 -12.82
C GLU A 364 21.54 13.42 -11.80
N GLY A 365 21.42 13.84 -10.53
CA GLY A 365 22.31 13.38 -9.46
C GLY A 365 21.97 11.98 -8.94
N ASN A 366 22.67 11.56 -7.89
CA ASN A 366 22.47 10.26 -7.27
C ASN A 366 21.22 10.25 -6.38
N TYR A 367 20.46 9.16 -6.42
CA TYR A 367 19.32 8.96 -5.54
C TYR A 367 18.99 7.48 -5.37
N PRO A 368 18.33 7.09 -4.27
CA PRO A 368 17.88 5.71 -4.07
C PRO A 368 16.90 5.26 -5.16
N MET A 369 17.06 4.02 -5.64
CA MET A 369 16.23 3.41 -6.69
C MET A 369 14.71 3.49 -6.40
N HIS A 370 14.33 3.56 -5.13
CA HIS A 370 12.93 3.68 -4.70
C HIS A 370 12.69 4.95 -3.85
N SER A 371 13.18 6.08 -4.36
CA SER A 371 12.99 7.40 -3.77
C SER A 371 11.51 7.77 -3.65
N THR A 372 11.06 7.93 -2.40
CA THR A 372 9.70 8.36 -2.05
C THR A 372 9.77 9.33 -0.89
N PRO A 373 8.68 10.03 -0.52
CA PRO A 373 8.72 10.94 0.63
C PRO A 373 9.10 10.24 1.95
N HIS A 374 8.87 8.92 2.05
CA HIS A 374 9.34 8.15 3.21
C HIS A 374 10.85 7.91 3.19
N SER A 375 11.50 7.94 2.02
CA SER A 375 12.96 7.90 1.90
C SER A 375 13.59 9.10 2.59
N LEU A 376 13.00 10.30 2.50
CA LEU A 376 13.49 11.49 3.22
C LEU A 376 13.46 11.29 4.75
N ARG A 377 12.34 10.76 5.28
CA ARG A 377 12.23 10.38 6.70
C ARG A 377 13.25 9.30 7.10
N HIS A 378 13.46 8.30 6.24
CA HIS A 378 14.45 7.26 6.51
C HIS A 378 15.87 7.80 6.49
N SER A 379 16.15 8.75 5.59
CA SER A 379 17.44 9.45 5.49
C SER A 379 17.69 10.28 6.73
N PHE A 380 16.71 11.06 7.18
CA PHE A 380 16.76 11.76 8.47
C PHE A 380 17.13 10.83 9.63
N ALA A 381 16.39 9.72 9.79
CA ALA A 381 16.61 8.76 10.85
C ALA A 381 18.01 8.15 10.79
N SER A 382 18.49 7.83 9.58
CA SER A 382 19.81 7.26 9.35
C SER A 382 20.93 8.25 9.61
N HIS A 383 20.80 9.51 9.17
CA HIS A 383 21.83 10.55 9.32
C HIS A 383 21.97 10.96 10.78
N ILE A 384 20.85 11.15 11.49
CA ILE A 384 20.88 11.39 12.94
C ILE A 384 21.56 10.22 13.66
N LEU A 385 21.29 8.96 13.29
CA LEU A 385 21.95 7.81 13.90
C LEU A 385 23.46 7.80 13.63
N ARG A 386 23.88 8.07 12.38
CA ARG A 386 25.29 8.14 11.98
C ARG A 386 26.05 9.26 12.69
N GLY A 387 25.39 10.37 13.01
CA GLY A 387 25.94 11.46 13.81
C GLY A 387 26.15 11.17 15.30
N GLY A 388 25.95 9.93 15.74
CA GLY A 388 26.25 9.47 17.11
C GLY A 388 25.09 9.57 18.10
N THR A 389 23.86 9.72 17.61
CA THR A 389 22.67 9.81 18.47
C THR A 389 22.30 8.45 19.07
N ASP A 390 21.94 8.42 20.36
CA ASP A 390 21.37 7.23 20.98
C ASP A 390 20.11 6.77 20.22
N ILE A 391 20.11 5.50 19.81
CA ILE A 391 19.01 4.87 19.08
C ILE A 391 17.66 4.99 19.82
N ARG A 392 17.67 5.11 21.14
CA ARG A 392 16.47 5.36 21.96
C ARG A 392 15.88 6.75 21.72
N ALA A 393 16.72 7.79 21.70
CA ALA A 393 16.30 9.15 21.38
C ALA A 393 15.71 9.25 19.95
N ILE A 394 16.27 8.51 18.98
CA ILE A 394 15.76 8.46 17.60
C ILE A 394 14.40 7.76 17.53
N GLN A 395 14.23 6.64 18.23
CA GLN A 395 12.97 5.87 18.21
C GLN A 395 11.79 6.66 18.79
N GLU A 396 12.06 7.53 19.76
CA GLU A 396 11.08 8.45 20.35
C GLU A 396 10.77 9.64 19.43
N LEU A 397 11.78 10.30 18.84
CA LEU A 397 11.61 11.35 17.81
C LEU A 397 10.73 10.87 16.64
N LEU A 398 10.92 9.61 16.21
CA LEU A 398 10.17 9.00 15.11
C LEU A 398 8.80 8.43 15.53
N GLY A 399 8.51 8.35 16.83
CA GLY A 399 7.22 7.91 17.39
C GLY A 399 6.89 6.44 17.10
N HIS A 400 7.78 5.51 17.45
CA HIS A 400 7.53 4.07 17.33
C HIS A 400 6.61 3.53 18.44
N SER A 401 5.74 2.57 18.11
CA SER A 401 4.56 2.20 18.91
C SER A 401 4.74 0.99 19.86
N SER A 402 5.93 0.41 20.00
CA SER A 402 6.22 -0.65 20.99
C SER A 402 6.98 -0.07 22.19
N LEU A 403 6.38 -0.16 23.39
CA LEU A 403 6.87 0.35 24.68
C LEU A 403 8.28 -0.18 25.01
N THR A 404 9.20 0.65 25.50
CA THR A 404 9.20 1.19 26.87
C THR A 404 10.09 2.43 26.96
N SER A 405 9.52 3.64 26.81
CA SER A 405 10.19 4.86 27.30
C SER A 405 9.38 6.13 26.94
N THR A 406 8.38 6.43 27.77
CA THR A 406 7.93 7.82 27.94
C THR A 406 8.67 8.48 29.12
N GLN A 407 9.50 7.73 29.85
CA GLN A 407 10.18 8.18 31.08
C GLN A 407 11.55 8.84 30.83
N ILE A 408 12.15 8.67 29.65
CA ILE A 408 13.51 9.18 29.38
C ILE A 408 13.49 10.69 29.02
N TYR A 409 12.36 11.23 28.54
CA TYR A 409 12.24 12.67 28.24
C TYR A 409 12.10 13.59 29.46
N THR A 410 12.01 13.04 30.67
CA THR A 410 12.21 13.87 31.87
C THR A 410 13.69 14.17 32.11
N GLU A 411 14.62 13.42 31.51
CA GLU A 411 16.05 13.48 31.84
C GLU A 411 16.96 13.86 30.66
N LEU A 412 16.49 13.78 29.41
CA LEU A 412 17.23 14.30 28.25
C LEU A 412 17.07 15.81 28.14
N ASN A 413 18.10 16.53 28.58
CA ASN A 413 18.20 17.98 28.54
C ASN A 413 18.08 18.51 27.09
N GLU A 414 17.30 19.56 26.84
CA GLU A 414 17.06 20.18 25.52
C GLU A 414 18.36 20.49 24.76
N LYS A 415 19.44 20.81 25.48
CA LYS A 415 20.79 21.03 24.93
C LYS A 415 21.38 19.79 24.25
N THR A 416 21.19 18.60 24.81
CA THR A 416 21.80 17.36 24.29
C THR A 416 21.18 16.96 22.96
N LEU A 417 19.88 17.20 22.79
CA LEU A 417 19.16 16.92 21.54
C LEU A 417 19.51 17.94 20.44
N LEU A 418 19.75 19.21 20.80
CA LEU A 418 20.27 20.23 19.88
C LEU A 418 21.71 19.94 19.43
N ASP A 419 22.60 19.59 20.36
CA ASP A 419 23.99 19.25 20.04
C ASP A 419 24.10 18.05 19.11
N VAL A 420 23.20 17.08 19.28
CA VAL A 420 23.07 15.91 18.43
C VAL A 420 22.57 16.29 17.03
N TYR A 421 21.57 17.16 16.98
CA TYR A 421 20.99 17.64 15.73
C TYR A 421 22.03 18.43 14.91
N ASP A 422 22.75 19.35 15.56
CA ASP A 422 23.79 20.19 14.96
C ASP A 422 24.95 19.38 14.34
N LYS A 423 25.30 18.25 14.95
CA LYS A 423 26.38 17.37 14.46
C LYS A 423 25.99 16.50 13.28
N SER A 424 24.70 16.34 13.02
CA SER A 424 24.18 15.29 12.13
C SER A 424 23.34 15.80 10.95
N HIS A 425 23.03 17.10 10.91
CA HIS A 425 22.23 17.68 9.84
C HIS A 425 23.03 18.70 9.01
N PRO A 426 23.03 18.59 7.67
CA PRO A 426 23.88 19.44 6.83
C PRO A 426 23.41 20.90 6.68
N HIS A 427 22.27 21.29 7.26
CA HIS A 427 21.70 22.64 7.16
C HIS A 427 21.87 23.49 8.42
N THR A 428 22.57 22.99 9.45
CA THR A 428 22.97 23.77 10.62
C THR A 428 24.27 24.51 10.33
N GLU A 429 24.24 25.44 9.36
CA GLU A 429 25.28 26.47 9.31
C GLU A 429 25.10 27.37 10.55
N LYS A 430 26.09 27.35 11.43
CA LYS A 430 26.19 28.31 12.53
C LYS A 430 26.41 29.69 11.92
N ASP A 431 25.38 30.53 11.93
CA ASP A 431 25.58 31.97 11.93
C ASP A 431 26.52 32.27 13.12
N LYS A 432 27.78 32.57 12.81
CA LYS A 432 28.76 33.11 13.75
C LYS A 432 28.76 34.63 13.68
#